data_AF-A0A246BIP1-F1
#
_entry.id   AF-A0A246BIP1-F1
#
_cell.length_a   1.000
_cell.length_b   1.000
_cell.length_c   1.000
_cell.angle_alpha   90.00
_cell.angle_beta   90.00
_cell.angle_gamma   90.00
#
_symmetry.space_group_name_H-M   'P 1'
#
loop_
_entity.id
_entity.type
_entity.pdbx_description
1 polymer ?
#
loop_
_entity_poly.entity_id
_entity_poly.type
_entity_poly.pdbx_seq_one_letter_code
_entity_poly.pdbx_strand_id
1 'polypeptide(L)'
;MNFHHRPQDTQLGCLYLSVHALTGDATLLEHLPDPSAPRYYVRLAERGLMAFTLFCAEPPLPGTPAEFWTGLRARFTASNATGERHAPLLVSIPGGTPGWLHQVALAIPIHPDEDTVRVSDSNFPTPLDCNWTAFLGSEYGEAHRVEMLAPLTLDAYPPPEEPHEEEPAHPDRPAARHCRHRPG
;
A
#
# COMPACT_ATOMS: atom_id res chain seq x y z
N MET A 1 -2.66 -11.65 -8.35
CA MET A 1 -3.13 -12.32 -7.12
C MET A 1 -4.47 -11.70 -6.79
N ASN A 2 -5.52 -12.51 -6.61
CA ASN A 2 -6.83 -11.99 -6.22
C ASN A 2 -6.87 -11.92 -4.70
N PHE A 3 -6.97 -10.71 -4.15
CA PHE A 3 -7.09 -10.51 -2.71
C PHE A 3 -8.52 -10.80 -2.29
N HIS A 4 -8.71 -11.90 -1.55
CA HIS A 4 -10.03 -12.30 -1.05
C HIS A 4 -10.09 -11.98 0.43
N HIS A 5 -10.99 -11.09 0.82
CA HIS A 5 -11.19 -10.72 2.21
C HIS A 5 -11.73 -11.93 3.01
N ARG A 6 -10.98 -12.41 4.01
CA ARG A 6 -11.28 -13.59 4.84
C ARG A 6 -11.59 -13.22 6.29
N PRO A 7 -12.43 -14.03 6.97
CA PRO A 7 -12.55 -14.00 8.44
C PRO A 7 -11.23 -14.35 9.14
N GLN A 8 -11.18 -14.09 10.44
CA GLN A 8 -10.04 -14.39 11.29
C GLN A 8 -10.43 -15.41 12.35
N ASP A 9 -9.64 -16.47 12.51
CA ASP A 9 -9.96 -17.55 13.46
C ASP A 9 -9.56 -17.21 14.91
N THR A 10 -8.77 -16.15 15.10
CA THR A 10 -8.24 -15.74 16.41
C THR A 10 -8.27 -14.24 16.59
N GLN A 11 -8.34 -13.80 17.85
CA GLN A 11 -8.10 -12.42 18.25
C GLN A 11 -6.63 -12.28 18.69
N LEU A 12 -6.04 -11.09 18.51
CA LEU A 12 -4.61 -10.73 18.76
C LEU A 12 -3.65 -11.07 17.62
N GLY A 13 -2.74 -10.14 17.31
CA GLY A 13 -1.80 -10.25 16.18
C GLY A 13 -2.19 -9.40 14.96
N CYS A 14 -2.66 -8.19 15.22
CA CYS A 14 -3.27 -7.27 14.26
C CYS A 14 -2.56 -7.18 12.90
N LEU A 15 -1.23 -7.09 12.92
CA LEU A 15 -0.37 -7.03 11.75
C LEU A 15 -0.46 -8.27 10.84
N TYR A 16 -0.30 -9.47 11.41
CA TYR A 16 -0.34 -10.74 10.66
C TYR A 16 -1.76 -11.12 10.27
N LEU A 17 -2.72 -10.88 11.17
CA LEU A 17 -4.13 -11.15 10.92
C LEU A 17 -4.70 -10.26 9.81
N SER A 18 -4.28 -8.99 9.73
CA SER A 18 -4.69 -8.09 8.64
C SER A 18 -4.24 -8.61 7.28
N VAL A 19 -2.98 -9.01 7.16
CA VAL A 19 -2.46 -9.53 5.87
C VAL A 19 -3.10 -10.88 5.55
N HIS A 20 -3.27 -11.76 6.54
CA HIS A 20 -4.01 -13.01 6.37
C HIS A 20 -5.43 -12.73 5.85
N ALA A 21 -6.12 -11.74 6.42
CA ALA A 21 -7.45 -11.37 5.98
C ALA A 21 -7.51 -10.96 4.50
N LEU A 22 -6.48 -10.29 3.96
CA LEU A 22 -6.46 -9.90 2.55
C LEU A 22 -6.00 -11.02 1.61
N THR A 23 -5.08 -11.87 2.06
CA THR A 23 -4.36 -12.84 1.21
C THR A 23 -4.90 -14.27 1.33
N GLY A 24 -5.52 -14.61 2.47
CA GLY A 24 -5.88 -15.98 2.85
C GLY A 24 -4.69 -16.88 3.20
N ASP A 25 -3.46 -16.35 3.28
CA ASP A 25 -2.27 -17.15 3.58
C ASP A 25 -2.18 -17.46 5.09
N ALA A 26 -2.53 -18.68 5.47
CA ALA A 26 -2.51 -19.13 6.87
C ALA A 26 -1.10 -19.23 7.46
N THR A 27 -0.06 -19.32 6.63
CA THR A 27 1.33 -19.43 7.11
C THR A 27 1.81 -18.16 7.81
N LEU A 28 1.16 -17.02 7.55
CA LEU A 28 1.40 -15.76 8.27
C LEU A 28 1.00 -15.86 9.76
N LEU A 29 0.10 -16.78 10.12
CA LEU A 29 -0.40 -16.94 11.48
C LEU A 29 0.49 -17.83 12.36
N GLU A 30 1.36 -18.64 11.76
CA GLU A 30 2.32 -19.52 12.46
C GLU A 30 3.25 -18.74 13.42
N HIS A 31 3.34 -17.41 13.25
CA HIS A 31 4.18 -16.51 14.03
C HIS A 31 3.50 -15.86 15.23
N LEU A 32 2.17 -15.91 15.33
CA LEU A 32 1.45 -15.37 16.49
C LEU A 32 1.92 -15.95 17.85
N PRO A 33 2.25 -17.26 17.98
CA PRO A 33 2.71 -17.80 19.26
C PRO A 33 4.16 -17.46 19.61
N ASP A 34 4.96 -16.88 18.69
CA ASP A 34 6.37 -16.52 18.94
C ASP A 34 6.69 -15.06 18.53
N PRO A 35 6.53 -14.10 19.47
CA PRO A 35 6.80 -12.69 19.22
C PRO A 35 8.30 -12.34 19.13
N SER A 36 9.21 -13.29 19.38
CA SER A 36 10.66 -13.07 19.30
C SER A 36 11.20 -13.04 17.85
N ALA A 37 10.33 -13.30 16.87
CA ALA A 37 10.63 -13.25 15.44
C ALA A 37 10.05 -11.96 14.79
N PRO A 38 10.69 -10.79 14.92
CA PRO A 38 10.28 -9.59 14.19
C PRO A 38 10.67 -9.73 12.72
N ARG A 39 9.77 -10.26 11.89
CA ARG A 39 10.02 -10.46 10.45
C ARG A 39 8.86 -10.07 9.55
N TYR A 40 7.90 -9.28 10.02
CA TYR A 40 6.71 -8.95 9.21
C TYR A 40 7.02 -8.58 7.75
N TYR A 41 7.86 -7.56 7.51
CA TYR A 41 8.22 -7.14 6.15
C TYR A 41 9.04 -8.19 5.39
N VAL A 42 9.89 -8.95 6.08
CA VAL A 42 10.64 -10.06 5.46
C VAL A 42 9.68 -11.16 5.01
N ARG A 43 8.65 -11.48 5.81
CA ARG A 43 7.65 -12.49 5.47
C ARG A 43 6.76 -12.05 4.33
N LEU A 44 6.33 -10.77 4.31
CA LEU A 44 5.66 -10.21 3.15
C LEU A 44 6.49 -10.41 1.89
N ALA A 45 7.77 -10.04 1.93
CA ALA A 45 8.68 -10.18 0.80
C ALA A 45 8.88 -11.66 0.38
N GLU A 46 9.06 -12.59 1.32
CA GLU A 46 9.14 -14.03 1.04
C GLU A 46 7.87 -14.61 0.42
N ARG A 47 6.72 -13.95 0.62
CA ARG A 47 5.44 -14.26 -0.03
C ARG A 47 5.21 -13.46 -1.32
N GLY A 48 6.20 -12.70 -1.78
CA GLY A 48 6.10 -11.88 -2.99
C GLY A 48 5.14 -10.71 -2.82
N LEU A 49 5.07 -10.11 -1.63
CA LEU A 49 4.22 -8.97 -1.31
C LEU A 49 5.06 -7.83 -0.73
N MET A 50 4.58 -6.60 -0.94
CA MET A 50 5.11 -5.40 -0.31
C MET A 50 3.97 -4.48 0.13
N ALA A 51 4.18 -3.76 1.24
CA ALA A 51 3.30 -2.68 1.65
C ALA A 51 3.86 -1.36 1.11
N PHE A 52 3.02 -0.57 0.44
CA PHE A 52 3.34 0.76 -0.07
C PHE A 52 2.51 1.82 0.67
N THR A 53 3.17 2.79 1.30
CA THR A 53 2.48 3.88 2.01
C THR A 53 1.82 4.85 1.02
N LEU A 54 0.50 4.94 1.07
CA LEU A 54 -0.30 5.90 0.31
C LEU A 54 -0.53 7.20 1.09
N PHE A 55 -0.62 7.10 2.41
CA PHE A 55 -0.80 8.22 3.32
C PHE A 55 -0.17 7.90 4.68
N CYS A 56 0.44 8.90 5.31
CA CYS A 56 0.92 8.82 6.67
C CYS A 56 0.91 10.22 7.30
N ALA A 57 0.30 10.36 8.48
CA ALA A 57 0.35 11.56 9.29
C ALA A 57 1.28 11.32 10.48
N GLU A 58 2.49 11.90 10.44
CA GLU A 58 3.45 11.86 11.55
C GLU A 58 3.76 13.29 12.05
N PRO A 59 3.52 13.62 13.34
CA PRO A 59 2.88 12.80 14.38
C PRO A 59 1.38 12.56 14.12
N PRO A 60 0.74 11.56 14.75
CA PRO A 60 -0.66 11.20 14.47
C PRO A 60 -1.65 12.30 14.89
N LEU A 61 -1.93 13.28 13.99
CA LEU A 61 -2.96 14.33 14.09
C LEU A 61 -3.24 14.97 12.69
N PRO A 62 -4.49 15.36 12.36
CA PRO A 62 -5.74 14.61 12.50
C PRO A 62 -5.80 13.46 11.47
N GLY A 63 -6.71 12.51 11.66
CA GLY A 63 -6.88 11.33 10.81
C GLY A 63 -7.03 11.62 9.32
N THR A 64 -7.00 10.56 8.51
CA THR A 64 -7.13 10.66 7.05
C THR A 64 -8.38 11.48 6.65
N PRO A 65 -8.27 12.54 5.83
CA PRO A 65 -9.41 13.36 5.44
C PRO A 65 -10.36 12.60 4.49
N ALA A 66 -11.66 12.91 4.52
CA ALA A 66 -12.66 12.26 3.68
C ALA A 66 -12.37 12.43 2.17
N GLU A 67 -11.78 13.56 1.78
CA GLU A 67 -11.37 13.85 0.41
C GLU A 67 -10.24 12.92 -0.05
N PHE A 68 -9.35 12.49 0.86
CA PHE A 68 -8.32 11.50 0.54
C PHE A 68 -8.97 10.18 0.15
N TRP A 69 -9.91 9.68 0.95
CA TRP A 69 -10.61 8.42 0.65
C TRP A 69 -11.37 8.48 -0.67
N THR A 70 -12.06 9.60 -0.91
CA THR A 70 -12.79 9.84 -2.16
C THR A 70 -11.84 9.86 -3.37
N GLY A 71 -10.70 10.56 -3.24
CA GLY A 71 -9.68 10.62 -4.29
C GLY A 71 -8.99 9.27 -4.53
N LEU A 72 -8.71 8.52 -3.46
CA LEU A 72 -8.11 7.20 -3.55
C LEU A 72 -9.06 6.20 -4.23
N ARG A 73 -10.33 6.18 -3.83
CA ARG A 73 -11.38 5.39 -4.48
C ARG A 73 -11.47 5.71 -5.98
N ALA A 74 -11.51 6.99 -6.34
CA ALA A 74 -11.56 7.41 -7.74
C ALA A 74 -10.33 6.95 -8.54
N ARG A 75 -9.12 7.02 -7.95
CA ARG A 75 -7.89 6.52 -8.57
C ARG A 75 -7.93 5.03 -8.84
N PHE A 76 -8.36 4.23 -7.85
CA PHE A 76 -8.50 2.80 -8.05
C PHE A 76 -9.57 2.46 -9.08
N THR A 77 -10.74 3.11 -9.05
CA THR A 77 -11.78 2.95 -10.08
C THR A 77 -11.23 3.22 -11.48
N ALA A 78 -10.48 4.32 -11.66
CA ALA A 78 -9.89 4.68 -12.95
C ALA A 78 -8.82 3.67 -13.42
N SER A 79 -8.16 2.98 -12.49
CA SER A 79 -7.05 2.05 -12.76
C SER A 79 -7.49 0.57 -12.74
N ASN A 80 -8.78 0.29 -12.56
CA ASN A 80 -9.34 -1.04 -12.37
C ASN A 80 -9.50 -1.81 -13.69
N ALA A 81 -8.38 -2.12 -14.35
CA ALA A 81 -8.36 -2.87 -15.61
C ALA A 81 -8.88 -4.31 -15.46
N THR A 82 -8.86 -4.87 -14.26
CA THR A 82 -9.19 -6.27 -13.96
C THR A 82 -10.65 -6.48 -13.55
N GLY A 83 -11.44 -5.40 -13.38
CA GLY A 83 -12.84 -5.49 -12.98
C GLY A 83 -13.05 -5.90 -11.52
N GLU A 84 -12.04 -5.71 -10.67
CA GLU A 84 -12.13 -6.00 -9.24
C GLU A 84 -13.17 -5.09 -8.57
N ARG A 85 -13.93 -5.62 -7.61
CA ARG A 85 -14.95 -4.82 -6.92
C ARG A 85 -14.40 -3.98 -5.78
N HIS A 86 -13.31 -4.45 -5.17
CA HIS A 86 -12.71 -3.84 -3.98
C HIS A 86 -11.19 -3.68 -4.13
N ALA A 87 -10.65 -2.61 -3.55
CA ALA A 87 -9.22 -2.45 -3.38
C ALA A 87 -8.81 -2.82 -1.95
N PRO A 88 -7.84 -3.74 -1.79
CA PRO A 88 -7.32 -4.13 -0.48
C PRO A 88 -6.33 -3.08 0.04
N LEU A 89 -6.49 -2.69 1.30
CA LEU A 89 -5.67 -1.73 2.00
C LEU A 89 -5.35 -2.24 3.41
N LEU A 90 -4.24 -1.76 3.94
CA LEU A 90 -3.89 -1.85 5.35
C LEU A 90 -4.02 -0.45 5.94
N VAL A 91 -4.66 -0.32 7.09
CA VAL A 91 -4.80 0.96 7.79
C VAL A 91 -4.27 0.83 9.20
N SER A 92 -3.63 1.88 9.70
CA SER A 92 -3.22 1.97 11.11
C SER A 92 -4.06 3.01 11.84
N ILE A 93 -4.72 2.58 12.90
CA ILE A 93 -5.53 3.41 13.80
C ILE A 93 -4.91 3.42 15.20
N PRO A 94 -5.26 4.35 16.10
CA PRO A 94 -4.86 4.26 17.51
C PRO A 94 -5.26 2.91 18.13
N GLY A 95 -4.33 2.24 18.78
CA GLY A 95 -4.62 1.04 19.56
C GLY A 95 -5.21 1.38 20.93
N GLY A 96 -5.77 0.36 21.60
CA GLY A 96 -6.26 0.52 22.98
C GLY A 96 -5.18 0.87 24.00
N THR A 97 -3.91 0.60 23.69
CA THR A 97 -2.75 1.05 24.50
C THR A 97 -2.24 2.39 23.98
N PRO A 98 -2.13 3.44 24.82
CA PRO A 98 -1.61 4.73 24.40
C PRO A 98 -0.24 4.63 23.72
N GLY A 99 -0.10 5.29 22.57
CA GLY A 99 1.13 5.30 21.78
C GLY A 99 1.33 4.08 20.88
N TRP A 100 0.41 3.13 20.86
CA TRP A 100 0.45 1.97 19.95
C TRP A 100 -0.48 2.21 18.76
N LEU A 101 -0.07 1.73 17.60
CA LEU A 101 -0.92 1.67 16.42
C LEU A 101 -1.45 0.24 16.24
N HIS A 102 -2.73 0.16 15.91
CA HIS A 102 -3.44 -1.07 15.58
C HIS A 102 -3.61 -1.15 14.07
N GLN A 103 -3.06 -2.19 13.46
CA GLN A 103 -3.19 -2.38 12.00
C GLN A 103 -4.41 -3.23 11.68
N VAL A 104 -5.19 -2.78 10.71
CA VAL A 104 -6.46 -3.37 10.28
C VAL A 104 -6.44 -3.55 8.77
N ALA A 105 -7.03 -4.64 8.29
CA ALA A 105 -7.26 -4.83 6.86
C ALA A 105 -8.59 -4.20 6.45
N LEU A 106 -8.57 -3.55 5.29
CA LEU A 106 -9.70 -2.82 4.73
C LEU A 106 -9.85 -3.24 3.26
N ALA A 107 -11.09 -3.41 2.80
CA ALA A 107 -11.40 -3.53 1.38
C ALA A 107 -12.40 -2.43 1.02
N ILE A 108 -11.93 -1.39 0.34
CA ILE A 108 -12.78 -0.27 -0.08
C ILE A 108 -13.44 -0.57 -1.44
N PRO A 109 -14.68 -0.11 -1.67
CA PRO A 109 -15.36 -0.33 -2.94
C PRO A 109 -14.72 0.51 -4.05
N ILE A 110 -14.42 -0.10 -5.20
CA ILE A 110 -13.81 0.59 -6.37
C ILE A 110 -14.65 0.46 -7.64
N HIS A 111 -15.78 -0.23 -7.57
CA HIS A 111 -16.78 -0.26 -8.63
C HIS A 111 -17.89 0.77 -8.34
N PRO A 112 -18.48 1.44 -9.35
CA PRO A 112 -19.50 2.49 -9.15
C PRO A 112 -20.83 2.02 -8.54
N ASP A 113 -21.15 0.73 -8.65
CA ASP A 113 -22.38 0.13 -8.08
C ASP A 113 -22.18 -0.47 -6.68
N GLU A 114 -20.96 -0.39 -6.14
CA GLU A 114 -20.59 -0.98 -4.87
C GLU A 114 -20.42 0.13 -3.82
N ASP A 115 -20.94 -0.09 -2.62
CA ASP A 115 -20.85 0.86 -1.51
C ASP A 115 -20.35 0.22 -0.22
N THR A 116 -20.18 -1.09 -0.22
CA THR A 116 -19.78 -1.84 0.96
C THR A 116 -18.27 -1.76 1.14
N VAL A 117 -17.85 -1.24 2.29
CA VAL A 117 -16.50 -1.35 2.82
C VAL A 117 -16.46 -2.57 3.73
N ARG A 118 -15.45 -3.42 3.56
CA ARG A 118 -15.21 -4.55 4.47
C ARG A 118 -14.00 -4.28 5.34
N VAL A 119 -14.11 -4.59 6.62
CA VAL A 119 -13.06 -4.36 7.63
C VAL A 119 -12.74 -5.68 8.31
N SER A 120 -11.47 -6.06 8.34
CA SER A 120 -10.96 -7.18 9.14
C SER A 120 -10.07 -6.65 10.26
N ASP A 121 -10.68 -6.49 11.42
CA ASP A 121 -10.03 -5.99 12.63
C ASP A 121 -9.85 -7.17 13.61
N SER A 122 -8.62 -7.39 14.08
CA SER A 122 -8.31 -8.52 14.97
C SER A 122 -8.93 -8.47 16.36
N ASN A 123 -9.67 -7.42 16.68
CA ASN A 123 -10.54 -7.38 17.86
C ASN A 123 -11.85 -8.18 17.63
N PHE A 124 -12.20 -8.46 16.38
CA PHE A 124 -13.44 -9.15 16.00
C PHE A 124 -13.14 -10.42 15.18
N PRO A 125 -13.81 -11.55 15.45
CA PRO A 125 -13.59 -12.80 14.69
C PRO A 125 -14.17 -12.75 13.28
N THR A 126 -15.21 -11.94 13.07
CA THR A 126 -15.89 -11.80 11.78
C THR A 126 -15.61 -10.43 11.17
N PRO A 127 -15.42 -10.33 9.84
CA PRO A 127 -15.33 -9.05 9.16
C PRO A 127 -16.56 -8.18 9.43
N LEU A 128 -16.34 -6.89 9.57
CA LEU A 128 -17.39 -5.88 9.67
C LEU A 128 -17.67 -5.34 8.27
N ASP A 129 -18.95 -5.30 7.90
CA ASP A 129 -19.41 -4.67 6.67
C ASP A 129 -20.13 -3.37 7.01
N CYS A 130 -19.73 -2.28 6.39
CA CYS A 130 -20.37 -0.98 6.52
C CYS A 130 -20.47 -0.27 5.18
N ASN A 131 -21.40 0.67 5.05
CA ASN A 131 -21.48 1.50 3.84
C ASN A 131 -20.41 2.61 3.86
N TRP A 132 -20.19 3.26 2.73
CA TRP A 132 -19.14 4.26 2.57
C TRP A 132 -19.25 5.42 3.57
N THR A 133 -20.47 5.91 3.80
CA THR A 133 -20.74 7.01 4.75
C THR A 133 -20.39 6.60 6.19
N ALA A 134 -20.77 5.38 6.60
CA ALA A 134 -20.47 4.85 7.92
C ALA A 134 -18.96 4.61 8.10
N PHE A 135 -18.27 4.15 7.06
CA PHE A 135 -16.82 4.03 7.05
C PHE A 135 -16.13 5.38 7.26
N LEU A 136 -16.52 6.42 6.51
CA LEU A 136 -15.93 7.76 6.63
C LEU A 136 -16.14 8.39 8.02
N GLY A 137 -17.23 8.03 8.71
CA GLY A 137 -17.51 8.47 10.08
C GLY A 137 -16.96 7.55 11.19
N SER A 138 -16.13 6.57 10.84
CA SER A 138 -15.56 5.59 11.79
C SER A 138 -14.06 5.85 12.03
N GLU A 139 -13.51 5.23 13.08
CA GLU A 139 -12.07 5.26 13.36
C GLU A 139 -11.21 4.76 12.20
N TYR A 140 -11.72 3.82 11.39
CA TYR A 140 -11.04 3.32 10.20
C TYR A 140 -10.95 4.37 9.09
N GLY A 141 -11.96 5.24 8.99
CA GLY A 141 -11.96 6.42 8.12
C GLY A 141 -10.99 7.50 8.60
N GLU A 142 -10.62 7.49 9.87
CA GLU A 142 -9.68 8.44 10.47
C GLU A 142 -8.26 7.87 10.63
N ALA A 143 -7.90 6.83 9.86
CA ALA A 143 -6.60 6.17 9.96
C ALA A 143 -5.40 7.15 9.90
N HIS A 144 -4.34 6.86 10.65
CA HIS A 144 -3.10 7.66 10.64
C HIS A 144 -2.15 7.28 9.52
N ARG A 145 -2.22 6.02 9.07
CA ARG A 145 -1.45 5.50 7.95
C ARG A 145 -2.36 4.63 7.10
N VAL A 146 -2.25 4.80 5.79
CA VAL A 146 -2.94 3.99 4.78
C VAL A 146 -1.87 3.41 3.86
N GLU A 147 -1.85 2.09 3.76
CA GLU A 147 -0.91 1.33 2.96
C GLU A 147 -1.68 0.44 1.99
N MET A 148 -1.10 0.22 0.82
CA MET A 148 -1.57 -0.76 -0.13
C MET A 148 -0.67 -1.98 -0.09
N LEU A 149 -1.27 -3.16 0.01
CA LEU A 149 -0.56 -4.42 -0.17
C LEU A 149 -0.54 -4.75 -1.67
N ALA A 150 0.66 -4.82 -2.24
CA ALA A 150 0.86 -5.06 -3.67
C ALA A 150 1.78 -6.27 -3.91
N PRO A 151 1.60 -7.01 -5.02
CA PRO A 151 2.57 -8.01 -5.45
C PRO A 151 3.94 -7.38 -5.69
N LEU A 152 4.98 -8.04 -5.20
CA LEU A 152 6.38 -7.72 -5.49
C LEU A 152 6.73 -8.32 -6.86
N THR A 153 6.25 -7.70 -7.93
CA THR A 153 6.63 -8.07 -9.30
C THR A 153 7.88 -7.30 -9.68
N LEU A 154 9.04 -7.96 -9.71
CA LEU A 154 10.30 -7.35 -10.16
C LEU A 154 10.20 -6.84 -11.62
N ASP A 155 9.41 -7.51 -12.47
CA ASP A 155 9.15 -7.09 -13.85
C ASP A 155 8.42 -5.74 -13.96
N ALA A 156 7.81 -5.24 -12.88
CA ALA A 156 7.21 -3.90 -12.83
C ALA A 156 8.24 -2.78 -12.57
N TYR A 157 9.49 -3.14 -12.25
CA TYR A 157 10.59 -2.21 -11.98
C TYR A 157 11.76 -2.55 -12.91
N PRO A 158 11.70 -2.15 -14.20
CA PRO A 158 12.83 -2.38 -15.10
C PRO A 158 14.08 -1.74 -14.49
N PRO A 159 15.25 -2.38 -14.61
CA PRO A 159 16.50 -1.76 -14.19
C PRO A 159 16.59 -0.38 -14.87
N PRO A 160 17.16 0.63 -14.19
CA PRO A 160 17.40 1.91 -14.83
C PRO A 160 18.12 1.63 -16.15
N GLU A 161 17.62 2.19 -17.26
CA GLU A 161 18.31 2.11 -18.54
C GLU A 161 19.75 2.53 -18.26
N GLU A 162 20.70 1.60 -18.44
CA GLU A 162 22.10 1.93 -18.29
C GLU A 162 22.35 3.17 -19.14
N PRO A 163 22.91 4.25 -18.57
CA PRO A 163 23.18 5.43 -19.36
C PRO A 163 23.97 4.96 -20.56
N HIS A 164 23.42 5.17 -21.76
CA HIS A 164 24.13 4.91 -22.99
C HIS A 164 25.52 5.53 -22.82
N GLU A 165 26.56 4.68 -22.79
CA GLU A 165 27.93 5.16 -22.80
C GLU A 165 28.02 6.07 -24.03
N GLU A 166 28.06 7.38 -23.80
CA GLU A 166 28.46 8.32 -24.82
C GLU A 166 29.85 7.87 -25.24
N GLU A 167 29.91 7.33 -26.46
CA GLU A 167 31.11 6.91 -27.14
C GLU A 167 32.21 7.96 -26.87
N PRO A 168 33.35 7.59 -26.24
CA PRO A 168 34.34 8.58 -25.84
C PRO A 168 34.81 9.33 -27.09
N ALA A 169 34.67 10.65 -27.05
CA ALA A 169 35.09 11.53 -28.12
C ALA A 169 36.52 11.21 -28.55
N HIS A 170 36.65 10.63 -29.74
CA HIS A 170 37.93 10.29 -30.35
C HIS A 170 38.84 11.53 -30.39
N PRO A 171 40.06 11.48 -29.83
CA PRO A 171 40.93 12.64 -29.73
C PRO A 171 41.72 12.86 -31.03
N ASP A 172 41.04 13.04 -32.17
CA ASP A 172 41.71 13.30 -33.45
C ASP A 172 40.85 14.12 -34.42
N ARG A 173 40.22 15.20 -33.91
CA ARG A 173 39.74 16.28 -34.79
C ARG A 173 40.53 17.57 -34.53
N PRO A 174 41.30 18.07 -35.51
CA PRO A 174 42.09 19.27 -35.35
C PRO A 174 41.19 20.50 -35.15
N ALA A 175 41.56 21.33 -34.18
CA ALA A 175 40.89 22.58 -33.85
C ALA A 175 40.82 23.51 -35.08
N ALA A 176 39.62 23.71 -35.61
CA ALA A 176 39.36 24.76 -36.58
C ALA A 176 39.53 26.12 -35.89
N ARG A 177 40.60 26.82 -36.30
CA ARG A 177 41.00 28.14 -35.83
C ARG A 177 39.86 29.16 -35.90
N HIS A 178 39.76 29.95 -34.83
CA HIS A 178 39.05 31.22 -34.79
C HIS A 178 39.49 32.17 -35.92
N CYS A 179 38.53 32.61 -36.73
CA CYS A 179 38.57 33.93 -37.38
C CYS A 179 37.33 34.71 -36.95
N ARG A 180 37.50 35.55 -35.93
CA ARG A 180 36.59 36.67 -35.67
C ARG A 180 37.03 37.83 -36.58
N HIS A 181 36.15 38.27 -37.47
CA HIS A 181 36.17 39.65 -37.95
C HIS A 181 34.80 40.28 -37.71
N ARG A 182 34.82 41.34 -36.90
CA ARG A 182 33.71 42.26 -36.65
C ARG A 182 33.46 43.14 -37.89
N PRO A 183 32.25 43.73 -38.02
CA PRO A 183 31.86 44.53 -39.18
C PRO A 183 32.44 45.94 -39.11
N GLY A 184 32.72 46.49 -40.27
CA GLY A 184 33.20 47.85 -40.55
C GLY A 184 33.55 47.97 -42.02
#